data_AF-A0A0F9VSP1-F1
#
_entry.id   AF-A0A0F9VSP1-F1
#
_cell.length_a   1.000
_cell.length_b   1.000
_cell.length_c   1.000
_cell.angle_alpha   90.00
_cell.angle_beta   90.00
_cell.angle_gamma   90.00
#
_symmetry.space_group_name_H-M   'P 1'
#
loop_
_entity.id
_entity.type
_entity.pdbx_description
1 polymer ?
#
loop_
_entity_poly.entity_id
_entity_poly.type
_entity_poly.pdbx_seq_one_letter_code
_entity_poly.pdbx_strand_id
1 'polypeptide(L)'
;MIEYTWDEERIFSELRLPTGRILKIQANSIRRERTGVHALIEISIKGSTKNVILAWDRFNIERDADRTRLSNSAYKQFLDEDKVYTSGELKQALDTFSGGLWEKSLEAFQPSPLVGEESKTQFLLDPYIIEGGGTILFGPPGRGKSFTAQLMMVCVDAGVDTFWKVKCADVLFINLERSRQSAANRLAPLNRILGYGSERPLMTLNARGKSLMEVADGIRKAIKKYNIKLVVLDSISRAGFGDLTENKPVNAIMDCLNDLCPTWLALAHSPRANDDHVYGGIHFDAAADIVIQLLSEVSPDGTLGIGLNVVKTNDTSTPPMQILAYEFGENGLKHIRKAKPLEFPEITSKPKTTMLQEVMGYLDEHEQASATEISEELNRSRPKISEMLKHNSNFTPIKKDGKSVIYGLKYRF
;
A
#
# COMPACT_ATOMS: atom_id res chain seq x y z
N MET A 1 23.92 -26.72 -24.19
CA MET A 1 22.68 -26.40 -23.45
C MET A 1 23.06 -25.34 -22.43
N ILE A 2 22.38 -24.19 -22.41
CA ILE A 2 22.62 -23.18 -21.38
C ILE A 2 21.88 -23.62 -20.12
N GLU A 3 22.60 -23.64 -19.00
CA GLU A 3 22.02 -23.87 -17.69
C GLU A 3 21.66 -22.51 -17.08
N TYR A 4 20.37 -22.35 -16.75
CA TYR A 4 19.86 -21.16 -16.09
C TYR A 4 19.86 -21.37 -14.58
N THR A 5 20.50 -20.46 -13.87
CA THR A 5 20.49 -20.42 -12.40
C THR A 5 19.72 -19.20 -11.92
N TRP A 6 18.99 -19.36 -10.81
CA TRP A 6 18.30 -18.29 -10.11
C TRP A 6 19.16 -17.78 -8.94
N ASP A 7 19.27 -16.46 -8.83
CA ASP A 7 19.83 -15.76 -7.67
C ASP A 7 18.93 -14.56 -7.35
N GLU A 8 18.06 -14.75 -6.36
CA GLU A 8 17.07 -13.78 -5.90
C GLU A 8 16.12 -13.32 -7.02
N GLU A 9 16.43 -12.18 -7.66
CA GLU A 9 15.67 -11.54 -8.73
C GLU A 9 16.35 -11.66 -10.10
N ARG A 10 17.42 -12.46 -10.20
CA ARG A 10 18.25 -12.57 -11.40
C ARG A 10 18.25 -13.99 -11.93
N ILE A 11 18.12 -14.08 -13.24
CA ILE A 11 18.38 -15.30 -13.99
C ILE A 11 19.74 -15.14 -14.65
N PHE A 12 20.62 -16.12 -14.50
CA PHE A 12 21.95 -16.04 -15.11
C PHE A 12 22.42 -17.38 -15.65
N SER A 13 23.41 -17.31 -16.54
CA SER A 13 24.18 -18.44 -17.04
C SER A 13 25.66 -18.13 -16.93
N GLU A 14 26.44 -19.13 -16.52
CA GLU A 14 27.89 -19.08 -16.46
C GLU A 14 28.50 -20.04 -17.49
N LEU A 15 29.49 -19.55 -18.23
CA LEU A 15 30.17 -20.25 -19.30
C LEU A 15 31.69 -20.16 -19.05
N ARG A 16 32.38 -21.30 -19.06
CA ARG A 16 33.83 -21.32 -18.88
C ARG A 16 34.53 -21.03 -20.20
N LEU A 17 35.31 -19.95 -20.24
CA LEU A 17 36.12 -19.56 -21.39
C LEU A 17 37.35 -20.48 -21.51
N PRO A 18 37.97 -20.57 -22.71
CA PRO A 18 39.22 -21.31 -22.91
C PRO A 18 40.37 -20.85 -21.98
N THR A 19 40.36 -19.59 -21.57
CA THR A 19 41.30 -19.00 -20.59
C THR A 19 41.08 -19.50 -19.17
N GLY A 20 40.03 -20.29 -18.92
CA GLY A 20 39.63 -20.77 -17.60
C GLY A 20 38.78 -19.77 -16.81
N ARG A 21 38.62 -18.54 -17.28
CA ARG A 21 37.72 -17.52 -16.70
C ARG A 21 36.26 -17.86 -16.94
N ILE A 22 35.36 -17.24 -16.18
CA ILE A 22 33.92 -17.47 -16.31
C ILE A 22 33.25 -16.25 -16.91
N LEU A 23 32.65 -16.42 -18.08
CA LEU A 23 31.71 -15.47 -18.67
C LEU A 23 30.34 -15.67 -18.01
N LYS A 24 29.79 -14.61 -17.41
CA LYS A 24 28.46 -14.59 -16.81
C LYS A 24 27.56 -13.68 -17.64
N ILE A 25 26.46 -14.24 -18.16
CA ILE A 25 25.36 -13.48 -18.75
C ILE A 25 24.20 -13.53 -17.74
N GLN A 26 23.70 -12.37 -17.33
CA GLN A 26 22.61 -12.29 -16.37
C GLN A 26 21.53 -11.32 -16.83
N ALA A 27 20.29 -11.60 -16.40
CA ALA A 27 19.12 -10.80 -16.68
C ALA A 27 18.40 -10.42 -15.38
N ASN A 28 17.77 -9.24 -15.39
CA ASN A 28 16.78 -8.84 -14.39
C ASN A 28 15.69 -7.99 -15.05
N SER A 29 14.66 -7.63 -14.29
CA SER A 29 13.53 -6.81 -14.76
C SER A 29 12.86 -7.38 -16.03
N ILE A 30 12.76 -8.70 -16.10
CA ILE A 30 12.22 -9.43 -17.26
C ILE A 30 10.71 -9.20 -17.31
N ARG A 31 10.21 -8.64 -18.42
CA ARG A 31 8.79 -8.35 -18.60
C ARG A 31 8.39 -8.45 -20.06
N ARG A 32 7.11 -8.76 -20.30
CA ARG A 32 6.54 -8.77 -21.64
C ARG A 32 5.89 -7.44 -21.94
N GLU A 33 6.31 -6.79 -23.02
CA GLU A 33 5.72 -5.57 -23.54
C GLU A 33 5.06 -5.83 -24.89
N ARG A 34 4.31 -4.85 -25.42
CA ARG A 34 3.67 -4.94 -26.74
C ARG A 34 4.66 -5.26 -27.86
N THR A 35 5.93 -4.85 -27.70
CA THR A 35 6.96 -5.01 -28.73
C THR A 35 7.75 -6.30 -28.61
N GLY A 36 7.60 -7.07 -27.52
CA GLY A 36 8.35 -8.29 -27.24
C GLY A 36 8.74 -8.40 -25.76
N VAL A 37 9.62 -9.35 -25.44
CA VAL A 37 10.15 -9.51 -24.08
C VAL A 37 11.31 -8.52 -23.86
N HIS A 38 11.25 -7.74 -22.79
CA HIS A 38 12.30 -6.79 -22.40
C HIS A 38 12.98 -7.25 -21.12
N ALA A 39 14.29 -7.07 -21.05
CA ALA A 39 15.08 -7.32 -19.85
C ALA A 39 16.28 -6.36 -19.79
N LEU A 40 16.79 -6.13 -18.59
CA LEU A 40 18.13 -5.59 -18.40
C LEU A 40 19.11 -6.77 -18.43
N ILE A 41 19.95 -6.83 -19.45
CA ILE A 41 20.99 -7.86 -19.60
C ILE A 41 22.35 -7.25 -19.26
N GLU A 42 23.14 -7.99 -18.49
CA GLU A 42 24.53 -7.66 -18.15
C GLU A 42 25.43 -8.84 -18.53
N ILE A 43 26.54 -8.54 -19.21
CA ILE A 43 27.59 -9.49 -19.56
C ILE A 43 28.83 -9.11 -18.74
N SER A 44 29.37 -10.07 -18.00
CA SER A 44 30.55 -9.87 -17.15
C SER A 44 31.50 -11.06 -17.23
N ILE A 45 32.77 -10.84 -16.88
CA ILE A 45 33.76 -11.90 -16.70
C ILE A 45 34.17 -11.95 -15.22
N LYS A 46 34.08 -13.13 -14.61
CA LYS A 46 34.66 -13.39 -13.29
C LYS A 46 36.14 -13.74 -13.47
N GLY A 47 37.01 -12.87 -12.95
CA GLY A 47 38.44 -13.15 -12.79
C GLY A 47 38.75 -13.78 -11.43
N SER A 48 40.04 -14.00 -11.16
CA SER A 48 40.52 -14.55 -9.89
C SER A 48 40.31 -13.62 -8.68
N THR A 49 40.21 -12.30 -8.92
CA THR A 49 40.13 -11.29 -7.85
C THR A 49 38.92 -10.37 -7.95
N LYS A 50 38.33 -10.17 -9.14
CA LYS A 50 37.17 -9.28 -9.36
C LYS A 50 36.29 -9.74 -10.51
N ASN A 51 35.01 -9.39 -10.44
CA ASN A 51 34.08 -9.45 -11.56
C ASN A 51 34.16 -8.15 -12.35
N VAL A 52 34.34 -8.25 -13.66
CA VAL A 52 34.41 -7.10 -14.58
C VAL A 52 33.17 -7.11 -15.46
N ILE A 53 32.37 -6.06 -15.38
CA ILE A 53 31.23 -5.86 -16.29
C ILE A 53 31.78 -5.40 -17.63
N LEU A 54 31.45 -6.13 -18.70
CA LEU A 54 31.90 -5.83 -20.05
C LEU A 54 30.90 -4.95 -20.80
N ALA A 55 29.61 -5.26 -20.69
CA ALA A 55 28.54 -4.44 -21.24
C ALA A 55 27.22 -4.75 -20.54
N TRP A 56 26.29 -3.80 -20.59
CA TRP A 56 24.93 -3.98 -20.13
C TRP A 56 23.98 -3.12 -20.96
N ASP A 57 22.73 -3.56 -21.09
CA ASP A 57 21.68 -2.75 -21.70
C ASP A 57 20.27 -3.25 -21.31
N ARG A 58 19.28 -2.36 -21.36
CA ARG A 58 17.85 -2.69 -21.24
C ARG A 58 17.19 -2.62 -22.62
N PHE A 59 16.80 -3.77 -23.16
CA PHE A 59 16.27 -3.86 -24.52
C PHE A 59 15.30 -5.03 -24.69
N ASN A 60 14.71 -5.11 -25.88
CA ASN A 60 13.88 -6.23 -26.28
C ASN A 60 14.75 -7.43 -26.67
N ILE A 61 14.80 -8.45 -25.82
CA ILE A 61 15.68 -9.61 -25.97
C ILE A 61 15.32 -10.47 -27.19
N GLU A 62 14.14 -10.30 -27.79
CA GLU A 62 13.72 -11.01 -29.00
C GLU A 62 14.28 -10.37 -30.28
N ARG A 63 14.77 -9.11 -30.22
CA ARG A 63 15.37 -8.42 -31.37
C ARG A 63 16.84 -8.79 -31.57
N ASP A 64 17.13 -9.41 -32.72
CA ASP A 64 18.50 -9.81 -33.08
C ASP A 64 19.49 -8.63 -33.16
N ALA A 65 19.04 -7.48 -33.65
CA ALA A 65 19.87 -6.28 -33.76
C ALA A 65 20.35 -5.80 -32.38
N ASP A 66 19.50 -5.85 -31.35
CA ASP A 66 19.86 -5.41 -30.01
C ASP A 66 20.81 -6.41 -29.33
N ARG A 67 20.56 -7.72 -29.49
CA ARG A 67 21.48 -8.76 -29.02
C ARG A 67 22.86 -8.63 -29.68
N THR A 68 22.89 -8.43 -30.99
CA THR A 68 24.13 -8.21 -31.77
C THR A 68 24.87 -6.95 -31.31
N ARG A 69 24.16 -5.87 -31.00
CA ARG A 69 24.77 -4.64 -30.49
C ARG A 69 25.41 -4.86 -29.11
N LEU A 70 24.70 -5.51 -28.19
CA LEU A 70 25.22 -5.79 -26.86
C LEU A 70 26.41 -6.76 -26.89
N SER A 71 26.33 -7.85 -27.65
CA SER A 71 27.42 -8.82 -27.78
C SER A 71 28.68 -8.18 -28.35
N ASN A 72 28.55 -7.37 -29.40
CA ASN A 72 29.68 -6.63 -29.97
C ASN A 72 30.28 -5.62 -28.98
N SER A 73 29.44 -4.94 -28.18
CA SER A 73 29.90 -4.03 -27.13
C SER A 73 30.71 -4.77 -26.08
N ALA A 74 30.23 -5.93 -25.62
CA ALA A 74 30.93 -6.75 -24.64
C ALA A 74 32.25 -7.32 -25.21
N TYR A 75 32.24 -7.85 -26.43
CA TYR A 75 33.43 -8.42 -27.08
C TYR A 75 34.57 -7.40 -27.24
N LYS A 76 34.25 -6.13 -27.51
CA LYS A 76 35.25 -5.06 -27.58
C LYS A 76 36.01 -4.85 -26.27
N GLN A 77 35.41 -5.23 -25.14
CA GLN A 77 36.01 -5.12 -23.81
C GLN A 77 36.76 -6.40 -23.39
N PHE A 78 36.77 -7.46 -24.20
CA PHE A 78 37.54 -8.67 -23.91
C PHE A 78 39.04 -8.34 -23.90
N LEU A 79 39.77 -8.95 -22.96
CA LEU A 79 41.22 -8.97 -23.02
C LEU A 79 41.68 -9.80 -24.22
N ASP A 80 42.87 -9.54 -24.73
CA ASP A 80 43.37 -10.23 -25.93
C ASP A 80 43.40 -11.75 -25.77
N GLU A 81 43.73 -12.24 -24.57
CA GLU A 81 43.69 -13.68 -24.25
C GLU A 81 42.27 -14.28 -24.26
N ASP A 82 41.22 -13.49 -23.97
CA ASP A 82 39.83 -13.98 -24.02
C ASP A 82 39.26 -13.99 -25.43
N LYS A 83 39.86 -13.26 -26.38
CA LYS A 83 39.38 -13.19 -27.79
C LYS A 83 39.50 -14.52 -28.53
N VAL A 84 40.11 -15.53 -27.92
CA VAL A 84 39.98 -16.93 -28.36
C VAL A 84 38.50 -17.35 -28.39
N TYR A 85 37.69 -16.81 -27.47
CA TYR A 85 36.24 -16.90 -27.54
C TYR A 85 35.72 -15.78 -28.45
N THR A 86 35.29 -16.18 -29.65
CA THR A 86 34.99 -15.27 -30.74
C THR A 86 33.73 -14.44 -30.50
N SER A 87 33.61 -13.31 -31.22
CA SER A 87 32.37 -12.52 -31.21
C SER A 87 31.14 -13.33 -31.63
N GLY A 88 31.31 -14.28 -32.57
CA GLY A 88 30.24 -15.19 -32.99
C GLY A 88 29.77 -16.12 -31.88
N GLU A 89 30.71 -16.71 -31.12
CA GLU A 89 30.38 -17.55 -29.97
C GLU A 89 29.69 -16.76 -28.86
N LEU A 90 30.14 -15.53 -28.58
CA LEU A 90 29.47 -14.65 -27.61
C LEU A 90 28.04 -14.28 -28.05
N LYS A 91 27.85 -13.99 -29.34
CA LYS A 91 26.52 -13.72 -29.90
C LYS A 91 25.63 -14.95 -29.80
N GLN A 92 26.14 -16.14 -30.11
CA GLN A 92 25.42 -17.40 -29.98
C GLN A 92 25.05 -17.72 -28.52
N ALA A 93 25.95 -17.46 -27.58
CA ALA A 93 25.68 -17.62 -26.15
C ALA A 93 24.57 -16.67 -25.68
N LEU A 94 24.61 -15.40 -26.11
CA LEU A 94 23.55 -14.43 -25.81
C LEU A 94 22.22 -14.79 -26.47
N ASP A 95 22.23 -15.27 -27.71
CA ASP A 95 21.04 -15.75 -28.42
C ASP A 95 20.40 -16.93 -27.67
N THR A 96 21.21 -17.91 -27.29
CA THR A 96 20.76 -19.09 -26.55
C THR A 96 20.21 -18.69 -25.18
N PHE A 97 20.90 -17.78 -24.48
CA PHE A 97 20.46 -17.30 -23.17
C PHE A 97 19.14 -16.54 -23.26
N SER A 98 19.01 -15.65 -24.24
CA SER A 98 17.80 -14.85 -24.46
C SER A 98 16.61 -15.71 -24.89
N GLY A 99 16.85 -16.77 -25.68
CA GLY A 99 15.81 -17.60 -26.26
C GLY A 99 15.00 -18.44 -25.28
N GLY A 100 15.55 -18.81 -24.12
CA GLY A 100 14.82 -19.50 -23.05
C GLY A 100 14.55 -18.64 -21.82
N LEU A 101 14.89 -17.34 -21.86
CA LEU A 101 14.84 -16.47 -20.68
C LEU A 101 13.41 -16.22 -20.21
N TRP A 102 12.46 -16.08 -21.13
CA TRP A 102 11.05 -15.83 -20.79
C TRP A 102 10.42 -17.06 -20.14
N GLU A 103 10.56 -18.24 -20.74
CA GLU A 103 10.06 -19.51 -20.22
C GLU A 103 10.64 -19.77 -18.83
N LYS A 104 11.95 -19.54 -18.67
CA LYS A 104 12.60 -19.68 -17.37
C LYS A 104 12.05 -18.70 -16.34
N SER A 105 11.76 -17.46 -16.74
CA SER A 105 11.16 -16.47 -15.84
C SER A 105 9.75 -16.84 -15.39
N LEU A 106 9.00 -17.56 -16.24
CA LEU A 106 7.67 -18.06 -15.90
C LEU A 106 7.70 -19.21 -14.89
N GLU A 107 8.83 -19.91 -14.72
CA GLU A 107 8.95 -20.96 -13.71
C GLU A 107 8.74 -20.43 -12.28
N ALA A 108 9.10 -19.17 -12.02
CA ALA A 108 8.88 -18.52 -10.72
C ALA A 108 7.39 -18.30 -10.40
N PHE A 109 6.52 -18.36 -11.41
CA PHE A 109 5.08 -18.15 -11.29
C PHE A 109 4.29 -19.45 -11.54
N GLN A 110 4.95 -20.61 -11.47
CA GLN A 110 4.27 -21.88 -11.61
C GLN A 110 3.29 -22.07 -10.45
N PRO A 111 2.04 -22.47 -10.73
CA PRO A 111 1.09 -22.74 -9.67
C PRO A 111 1.60 -23.88 -8.80
N SER A 112 1.44 -23.74 -7.48
CA SER A 112 1.71 -24.79 -6.52
C SER A 112 0.42 -25.16 -5.78
N PRO A 113 0.24 -26.44 -5.38
CA PRO A 113 -0.88 -26.82 -4.52
C PRO A 113 -0.83 -26.06 -3.20
N LEU A 114 -1.92 -25.37 -2.85
CA LEU A 114 -2.09 -24.72 -1.55
C LEU A 114 -2.83 -25.67 -0.61
N VAL A 115 -2.24 -25.96 0.54
CA VAL A 115 -2.88 -26.72 1.62
C VAL A 115 -3.49 -25.74 2.61
N GLY A 116 -4.75 -25.93 2.98
CA GLY A 116 -5.38 -25.11 4.01
C GLY A 116 -4.79 -25.40 5.40
N GLU A 117 -4.54 -24.36 6.18
CA GLU A 117 -4.02 -24.47 7.55
C GLU A 117 -5.01 -23.83 8.54
N GLU A 118 -5.31 -24.54 9.64
CA GLU A 118 -6.03 -23.97 10.78
C GLU A 118 -5.09 -23.11 11.62
N SER A 119 -4.63 -21.99 11.08
CA SER A 119 -3.82 -21.02 11.82
C SER A 119 -4.61 -19.75 12.12
N LYS A 120 -4.34 -19.12 13.28
CA LYS A 120 -4.91 -17.82 13.61
C LYS A 120 -4.18 -16.74 12.83
N THR A 121 -4.92 -15.79 12.27
CA THR A 121 -4.37 -14.58 11.64
C THR A 121 -3.35 -13.92 12.55
N GLN A 122 -2.14 -13.71 12.04
CA GLN A 122 -1.06 -13.06 12.78
C GLN A 122 -1.08 -11.55 12.53
N PHE A 123 -0.87 -10.77 13.59
CA PHE A 123 -0.83 -9.31 13.53
C PHE A 123 0.56 -8.81 13.94
N LEU A 124 1.07 -7.83 13.20
CA LEU A 124 2.17 -6.99 13.68
C LEU A 124 1.67 -5.98 14.72
N LEU A 125 0.44 -5.49 14.53
CA LEU A 125 -0.23 -4.59 15.46
C LEU A 125 -1.73 -4.93 15.47
N ASP A 126 -2.21 -5.55 16.54
CA ASP A 126 -3.58 -6.03 16.66
C ASP A 126 -4.53 -4.89 17.08
N PRO A 127 -5.66 -4.65 16.37
CA PRO A 127 -6.23 -5.41 15.24
C PRO A 127 -6.01 -4.76 13.87
N TYR A 128 -4.99 -3.91 13.72
CA TYR A 128 -4.90 -2.96 12.61
C TYR A 128 -3.93 -3.35 11.49
N ILE A 129 -2.90 -4.17 11.75
CA ILE A 129 -1.87 -4.54 10.77
C ILE A 129 -1.67 -6.07 10.81
N ILE A 130 -2.20 -6.77 9.80
CA ILE A 130 -2.02 -8.21 9.59
C ILE A 130 -0.64 -8.47 8.98
N GLU A 131 0.08 -9.46 9.47
CA GLU A 131 1.34 -9.89 8.88
C GLU A 131 1.11 -10.51 7.50
N GLY A 132 1.80 -9.99 6.48
CA GLY A 132 1.60 -10.38 5.08
C GLY A 132 0.41 -9.70 4.40
N GLY A 133 -0.25 -8.75 5.06
CA GLY A 133 -1.40 -8.02 4.53
C GLY A 133 -1.18 -6.52 4.36
N GLY A 134 -2.04 -5.92 3.53
CA GLY A 134 -2.09 -4.48 3.28
C GLY A 134 -3.09 -3.76 4.16
N THR A 135 -2.70 -2.61 4.73
CA THR A 135 -3.58 -1.77 5.54
C THR A 135 -3.65 -0.34 4.98
N ILE A 136 -4.86 0.20 4.85
CA ILE A 136 -5.06 1.61 4.53
C ILE A 136 -5.65 2.33 5.75
N LEU A 137 -5.00 3.42 6.16
CA LEU A 137 -5.52 4.36 7.15
C LEU A 137 -5.90 5.66 6.46
N PHE A 138 -7.18 5.98 6.42
CA PHE A 138 -7.71 7.14 5.71
C PHE A 138 -8.48 8.10 6.62
N GLY A 139 -8.70 9.31 6.13
CA GLY A 139 -9.46 10.35 6.84
C GLY A 139 -9.08 11.77 6.41
N PRO A 140 -9.67 12.80 7.01
CA PRO A 140 -9.56 14.16 6.51
C PRO A 140 -8.15 14.74 6.73
N PRO A 141 -7.69 15.68 5.88
CA PRO A 141 -6.44 16.40 6.10
C PRO A 141 -6.37 17.05 7.49
N GLY A 142 -5.19 17.06 8.12
CA GLY A 142 -4.98 17.73 9.42
C GLY A 142 -5.52 17.00 10.66
N ARG A 143 -6.17 15.85 10.53
CA ARG A 143 -6.81 15.12 11.64
C ARG A 143 -5.93 14.08 12.34
N GLY A 144 -4.63 14.33 12.51
CA GLY A 144 -3.77 13.41 13.29
C GLY A 144 -3.37 12.07 12.62
N LYS A 145 -3.73 11.81 11.36
CA LYS A 145 -3.32 10.60 10.61
C LYS A 145 -1.82 10.30 10.66
N SER A 146 -0.98 11.26 10.26
CA SER A 146 0.48 11.05 10.26
C SER A 146 1.02 10.80 11.67
N PHE A 147 0.43 11.40 12.71
CA PHE A 147 0.81 11.11 14.11
C PHE A 147 0.41 9.69 14.51
N THR A 148 -0.79 9.27 14.15
CA THR A 148 -1.31 7.92 14.45
C THR A 148 -0.48 6.85 13.75
N ALA A 149 -0.19 7.02 12.46
CA ALA A 149 0.68 6.10 11.72
C ALA A 149 2.10 6.07 12.29
N GLN A 150 2.66 7.22 12.69
CA GLN A 150 3.96 7.26 13.36
C GLN A 150 3.93 6.60 14.76
N LEU A 151 2.82 6.70 15.48
CA LEU A 151 2.66 5.99 16.75
C LEU A 151 2.62 4.48 16.53
N MET A 152 1.80 4.00 15.59
CA MET A 152 1.69 2.59 15.24
C MET A 152 3.04 2.01 14.83
N MET A 153 3.77 2.70 13.96
CA MET A 153 5.05 2.22 13.47
C MET A 153 6.13 2.16 14.56
N VAL A 154 6.17 3.13 15.50
CA VAL A 154 7.12 3.09 16.61
C VAL A 154 6.75 1.99 17.59
N CYS A 155 5.46 1.73 17.83
CA CYS A 155 5.02 0.59 18.62
C CYS A 155 5.54 -0.71 18.02
N VAL A 156 5.37 -0.94 16.70
CA VAL A 156 5.88 -2.13 15.99
C VAL A 156 7.41 -2.21 16.00
N ASP A 157 8.10 -1.13 15.66
CA ASP A 157 9.57 -1.09 15.55
C ASP A 157 10.26 -1.27 16.92
N ALA A 158 9.63 -0.79 17.99
CA ALA A 158 10.17 -0.88 19.34
C ALA A 158 9.63 -2.07 20.15
N GLY A 159 8.62 -2.78 19.63
CA GLY A 159 7.95 -3.87 20.34
C GLY A 159 7.17 -3.41 21.58
N VAL A 160 6.60 -2.21 21.56
CA VAL A 160 5.87 -1.63 22.70
C VAL A 160 4.37 -1.83 22.55
N ASP A 161 3.75 -2.36 23.61
CA ASP A 161 2.36 -2.74 23.65
C ASP A 161 1.45 -1.81 24.48
N THR A 162 1.91 -0.57 24.74
CA THR A 162 1.18 0.43 25.54
C THR A 162 -0.26 0.66 25.09
N PHE A 163 -0.50 0.72 23.78
CA PHE A 163 -1.82 1.00 23.21
C PHE A 163 -2.48 -0.24 22.61
N TRP A 164 -1.67 -1.09 21.97
CA TRP A 164 -2.09 -2.24 21.17
C TRP A 164 -1.18 -3.42 21.45
N LYS A 165 -1.67 -4.64 21.23
CA LYS A 165 -0.80 -5.80 21.24
C LYS A 165 0.07 -5.78 19.98
N VAL A 166 1.38 -5.96 20.14
CA VAL A 166 2.36 -5.80 19.07
C VAL A 166 3.27 -7.02 18.96
N LYS A 167 3.61 -7.40 17.72
CA LYS A 167 4.75 -8.26 17.39
C LYS A 167 5.86 -7.35 16.84
N CYS A 168 7.01 -7.33 17.53
CA CYS A 168 8.13 -6.48 17.15
C CYS A 168 8.66 -6.83 15.76
N ALA A 169 8.90 -5.83 14.90
CA ALA A 169 9.41 -6.05 13.56
C ALA A 169 10.13 -4.80 13.02
N ASP A 170 11.14 -4.96 12.16
CA ASP A 170 11.87 -3.83 11.57
C ASP A 170 10.96 -3.03 10.62
N VAL A 171 10.85 -1.71 10.84
CA VAL A 171 9.93 -0.84 10.08
C VAL A 171 10.66 0.16 9.20
N LEU A 172 10.20 0.34 7.96
CA LEU A 172 10.64 1.41 7.05
C LEU A 172 9.53 2.44 6.86
N PHE A 173 9.81 3.69 7.20
CA PHE A 173 8.97 4.84 6.88
C PHE A 173 9.32 5.44 5.51
N ILE A 174 8.35 5.54 4.61
CA ILE A 174 8.48 6.24 3.34
C ILE A 174 7.71 7.55 3.45
N ASN A 175 8.44 8.64 3.63
CA ASN A 175 7.90 9.99 3.71
C ASN A 175 8.02 10.70 2.35
N LEU A 176 6.91 10.77 1.62
CA LEU A 176 6.78 11.51 0.35
C LEU A 176 6.14 12.89 0.52
N GLU A 177 5.50 13.14 1.66
CA GLU A 177 4.69 14.35 1.86
C GLU A 177 5.48 15.51 2.52
N ARG A 178 6.38 15.21 3.46
CA ARG A 178 6.92 16.20 4.41
C ARG A 178 8.42 16.34 4.36
N SER A 179 8.93 17.43 4.92
CA SER A 179 10.37 17.58 5.13
C SER A 179 10.88 16.60 6.19
N ARG A 180 12.17 16.22 6.09
CA ARG A 180 12.86 15.41 7.10
C ARG A 180 12.72 15.99 8.50
N GLN A 181 12.88 17.32 8.64
CA GLN A 181 12.74 18.00 9.93
C GLN A 181 11.33 17.87 10.50
N SER A 182 10.29 18.02 9.66
CA SER A 182 8.90 17.88 10.12
C SER A 182 8.59 16.46 10.58
N ALA A 183 9.13 15.44 9.92
CA ALA A 183 9.00 14.05 10.35
C ALA A 183 9.74 13.80 11.68
N ALA A 184 10.99 14.25 11.79
CA ALA A 184 11.79 14.09 13.00
C ALA A 184 11.18 14.80 14.23
N ASN A 185 10.63 16.01 14.04
CA ASN A 185 9.95 16.76 15.10
C ASN A 185 8.71 16.05 15.66
N ARG A 186 8.11 15.11 14.90
CA ARG A 186 6.99 14.29 15.38
C ARG A 186 7.45 12.99 16.01
N LEU A 187 8.52 12.39 15.49
CA LEU A 187 9.08 11.16 16.05
C LEU A 187 9.62 11.39 17.47
N ALA A 188 10.31 12.51 17.71
CA ALA A 188 10.92 12.81 19.00
C ALA A 188 9.92 12.78 20.19
N PRO A 189 8.75 13.46 20.14
CA PRO A 189 7.76 13.35 21.21
C PRO A 189 7.14 11.95 21.33
N LEU A 190 6.92 11.24 20.22
CA LEU A 190 6.39 9.87 20.27
C LEU A 190 7.34 8.92 21.01
N ASN A 191 8.64 9.00 20.72
CA ASN A 191 9.66 8.23 21.43
C ASN A 191 9.59 8.51 22.94
N ARG A 192 9.53 9.78 23.35
CA ARG A 192 9.43 10.15 24.77
C ARG A 192 8.16 9.62 25.44
N ILE A 193 7.02 9.74 24.76
CA ILE A 193 5.71 9.26 25.27
C ILE A 193 5.74 7.75 25.50
N LEU A 194 6.46 7.01 24.65
CA LEU A 194 6.63 5.57 24.77
C LEU A 194 7.80 5.16 25.70
N GLY A 195 8.45 6.12 26.39
CA GLY A 195 9.51 5.84 27.36
C GLY A 195 10.92 5.73 26.79
N TYR A 196 11.15 6.14 25.55
CA TYR A 196 12.46 6.12 24.89
C TYR A 196 13.13 7.50 24.81
N GLY A 197 14.44 7.49 24.55
CA GLY A 197 15.20 8.68 24.17
C GLY A 197 14.65 9.32 22.90
N SER A 198 14.61 10.66 22.87
CA SER A 198 14.05 11.43 21.75
C SER A 198 14.74 11.17 20.41
N GLU A 199 15.99 10.74 20.47
CA GLU A 199 16.92 10.46 19.38
C GLU A 199 16.88 9.01 18.89
N ARG A 200 16.02 8.14 19.46
CA ARG A 200 15.85 6.77 18.99
C ARG A 200 15.56 6.78 17.48
N PRO A 201 16.40 6.13 16.66
CA PRO A 201 16.26 6.17 15.21
C PRO A 201 15.07 5.34 14.75
N LEU A 202 14.58 5.64 13.56
CA LEU A 202 13.57 4.88 12.84
C LEU A 202 13.94 4.91 11.37
N MET A 203 14.04 3.74 10.73
CA MET A 203 14.48 3.68 9.34
C MET A 203 13.51 4.49 8.46
N THR A 204 14.02 5.54 7.81
CA THR A 204 13.17 6.48 7.08
C THR A 204 13.80 6.87 5.75
N LEU A 205 13.04 6.67 4.67
CA LEU A 205 13.28 7.29 3.38
C LEU A 205 12.52 8.62 3.31
N ASN A 206 13.24 9.73 3.25
CA ASN A 206 12.67 11.06 3.00
C ASN A 206 12.82 11.38 1.51
N ALA A 207 11.75 11.27 0.75
CA ALA A 207 11.75 11.46 -0.70
C ALA A 207 10.64 12.42 -1.14
N ARG A 208 10.47 13.53 -0.41
CA ARG A 208 9.46 14.55 -0.73
C ARG A 208 9.59 15.01 -2.18
N GLY A 209 8.47 14.98 -2.91
CA GLY A 209 8.40 15.38 -4.31
C GLY A 209 8.84 14.32 -5.30
N LYS A 210 9.11 13.08 -4.84
CA LYS A 210 9.33 11.91 -5.69
C LYS A 210 8.09 11.01 -5.69
N SER A 211 7.87 10.32 -6.80
CA SER A 211 6.87 9.24 -6.88
C SER A 211 7.39 7.98 -6.18
N LEU A 212 6.51 7.07 -5.80
CA LEU A 212 6.90 5.79 -5.20
C LEU A 212 7.75 4.96 -6.17
N MET A 213 7.43 4.98 -7.46
CA MET A 213 8.16 4.26 -8.50
C MET A 213 9.59 4.77 -8.68
N GLU A 214 9.81 6.09 -8.59
CA GLU A 214 11.15 6.69 -8.70
C GLU A 214 12.09 6.21 -7.58
N VAL A 215 11.53 5.82 -6.43
CA VAL A 215 12.31 5.40 -5.26
C VAL A 215 12.20 3.91 -4.94
N ALA A 216 11.39 3.15 -5.70
CA ALA A 216 11.12 1.73 -5.47
C ALA A 216 12.42 0.90 -5.39
N ASP A 217 13.37 1.11 -6.31
CA ASP A 217 14.64 0.38 -6.30
C ASP A 217 15.48 0.68 -5.06
N GLY A 218 15.43 1.92 -4.56
CA GLY A 218 16.08 2.31 -3.30
C GLY A 218 15.42 1.66 -2.09
N ILE A 219 14.08 1.55 -2.12
CA ILE A 219 13.29 0.88 -1.09
C ILE A 219 13.59 -0.62 -1.07
N ARG A 220 13.55 -1.33 -2.21
CA ARG A 220 13.87 -2.77 -2.27
C ARG A 220 15.26 -3.07 -1.69
N LYS A 221 16.26 -2.26 -2.06
CA LYS A 221 17.62 -2.36 -1.50
C LYS A 221 17.64 -2.16 0.01
N ALA A 222 16.88 -1.19 0.54
CA ALA A 222 16.80 -0.96 1.98
C ALA A 222 16.08 -2.11 2.71
N ILE A 223 14.96 -2.61 2.15
CA ILE A 223 14.19 -3.73 2.70
C ILE A 223 15.08 -4.96 2.85
N LYS A 224 15.80 -5.32 1.78
CA LYS A 224 16.74 -6.44 1.81
C LYS A 224 17.89 -6.22 2.79
N LYS A 225 18.52 -5.04 2.76
CA LYS A 225 19.69 -4.73 3.59
C LYS A 225 19.36 -4.74 5.09
N TYR A 226 18.18 -4.25 5.47
CA TYR A 226 17.78 -4.07 6.86
C TYR A 226 16.71 -5.07 7.30
N ASN A 227 16.39 -6.08 6.49
CA ASN A 227 15.39 -7.11 6.77
C ASN A 227 14.01 -6.55 7.18
N ILE A 228 13.61 -5.44 6.56
CA ILE A 228 12.36 -4.73 6.87
C ILE A 228 11.17 -5.67 6.71
N LYS A 229 10.26 -5.65 7.69
CA LYS A 229 9.04 -6.48 7.73
C LYS A 229 7.76 -5.69 7.60
N LEU A 230 7.81 -4.37 7.83
CA LEU A 230 6.68 -3.46 7.65
C LEU A 230 7.12 -2.21 6.90
N VAL A 231 6.40 -1.87 5.83
CA VAL A 231 6.55 -0.59 5.13
C VAL A 231 5.39 0.35 5.49
N VAL A 232 5.69 1.59 5.86
CA VAL A 232 4.68 2.62 6.13
C VAL A 232 4.82 3.78 5.15
N LEU A 233 3.76 4.09 4.39
CA LEU A 233 3.76 5.12 3.34
C LEU A 233 2.94 6.37 3.74
N ASP A 234 3.58 7.54 3.79
CA ASP A 234 2.93 8.86 3.99
C ASP A 234 3.17 9.79 2.77
N SER A 235 2.24 9.92 1.83
CA SER A 235 0.91 9.30 1.71
C SER A 235 0.69 8.74 0.30
N ILE A 236 -0.31 7.86 0.12
CA ILE A 236 -0.74 7.31 -1.19
C ILE A 236 -0.94 8.43 -2.21
N SER A 237 -1.52 9.55 -1.77
CA SER A 237 -1.85 10.66 -2.65
C SER A 237 -0.63 11.30 -3.35
N ARG A 238 0.56 11.10 -2.78
CA ARG A 238 1.83 11.61 -3.29
C ARG A 238 2.68 10.54 -3.98
N ALA A 239 2.20 9.29 -4.04
CA ALA A 239 2.92 8.19 -4.69
C ALA A 239 3.05 8.34 -6.22
N GLY A 240 2.33 9.30 -6.83
CA GLY A 240 2.72 9.90 -8.10
C GLY A 240 2.29 9.16 -9.37
N PHE A 241 0.98 9.00 -9.57
CA PHE A 241 0.44 8.36 -10.78
C PHE A 241 -0.65 9.15 -11.52
N GLY A 242 -0.79 10.46 -11.28
CA GLY A 242 -1.84 11.26 -11.92
C GLY A 242 -3.11 11.32 -11.08
N ASP A 243 -4.28 11.30 -11.73
CA ASP A 243 -5.57 11.41 -11.06
C ASP A 243 -5.92 10.10 -10.32
N LEU A 244 -6.04 10.17 -8.99
CA LEU A 244 -6.35 9.02 -8.13
C LEU A 244 -7.80 8.55 -8.26
N THR A 245 -8.62 9.26 -9.04
CA THR A 245 -9.95 8.80 -9.46
C THR A 245 -9.89 7.77 -10.58
N GLU A 246 -8.75 7.66 -11.29
CA GLU A 246 -8.55 6.63 -12.30
C GLU A 246 -8.06 5.32 -11.67
N ASN A 247 -8.58 4.19 -12.17
CA ASN A 247 -8.27 2.85 -11.64
C ASN A 247 -6.79 2.46 -11.84
N LYS A 248 -6.19 2.84 -12.97
CA LYS A 248 -4.84 2.40 -13.35
C LYS A 248 -3.75 2.96 -12.42
N PRO A 249 -3.76 4.27 -12.07
CA PRO A 249 -2.90 4.83 -11.03
C PRO A 249 -3.00 4.12 -9.68
N VAL A 250 -4.21 3.83 -9.24
CA VAL A 250 -4.48 3.17 -7.95
C VAL A 250 -3.87 1.76 -7.93
N ASN A 251 -4.16 0.96 -8.95
CA ASN A 251 -3.65 -0.41 -9.05
C ASN A 251 -2.11 -0.42 -9.08
N ALA A 252 -1.49 0.50 -9.83
CA ALA A 252 -0.03 0.57 -9.90
C ALA A 252 0.63 0.90 -8.55
N ILE A 253 -0.01 1.71 -7.70
CA ILE A 253 0.48 1.98 -6.33
C ILE A 253 0.37 0.72 -5.47
N MET A 254 -0.78 0.03 -5.53
CA MET A 254 -1.03 -1.17 -4.74
C MET A 254 -0.10 -2.32 -5.15
N ASP A 255 0.04 -2.55 -6.45
CA ASP A 255 0.96 -3.54 -7.01
C ASP A 255 2.40 -3.24 -6.57
N CYS A 256 2.80 -1.96 -6.62
CA CYS A 256 4.11 -1.56 -6.13
C CYS A 256 4.28 -1.81 -4.63
N LEU A 257 3.28 -1.53 -3.79
CA LEU A 257 3.37 -1.79 -2.35
C LEU A 257 3.47 -3.28 -2.04
N ASN A 258 2.63 -4.11 -2.69
CA ASN A 258 2.64 -5.56 -2.57
C ASN A 258 3.97 -6.17 -3.04
N ASP A 259 4.57 -5.63 -4.09
CA ASP A 259 5.89 -6.03 -4.59
C ASP A 259 7.03 -5.60 -3.63
N LEU A 260 6.92 -4.43 -3.01
CA LEU A 260 7.96 -3.92 -2.11
C LEU A 260 8.03 -4.69 -0.79
N CYS A 261 6.90 -4.93 -0.14
CA CYS A 261 6.85 -5.59 1.16
C CYS A 261 5.50 -6.31 1.35
N PRO A 262 5.49 -7.57 1.81
CA PRO A 262 4.24 -8.28 2.08
C PRO A 262 3.34 -7.57 3.10
N THR A 263 3.93 -6.88 4.08
CA THR A 263 3.17 -6.13 5.09
C THR A 263 3.37 -4.63 4.89
N TRP A 264 2.28 -3.89 4.70
CA TRP A 264 2.34 -2.45 4.55
C TRP A 264 1.16 -1.70 5.18
N LEU A 265 1.42 -0.47 5.61
CA LEU A 265 0.43 0.51 6.03
C LEU A 265 0.55 1.75 5.16
N ALA A 266 -0.52 2.17 4.52
CA ALA A 266 -0.51 3.32 3.63
C ALA A 266 -1.55 4.37 4.05
N LEU A 267 -1.13 5.63 4.07
CA LEU A 267 -1.99 6.76 4.43
C LEU A 267 -2.76 7.29 3.24
N ALA A 268 -4.06 7.48 3.40
CA ALA A 268 -4.93 8.08 2.40
C ALA A 268 -5.69 9.30 2.94
N HIS A 269 -6.13 10.17 2.04
CA HIS A 269 -7.10 11.22 2.36
C HIS A 269 -8.51 10.72 2.10
N SER A 270 -9.52 11.33 2.74
CA SER A 270 -10.92 11.24 2.31
C SER A 270 -11.26 12.40 1.35
N PRO A 271 -12.26 12.26 0.47
CA PRO A 271 -12.83 13.37 -0.29
C PRO A 271 -13.37 14.46 0.64
N ARG A 272 -13.24 15.74 0.25
CA ARG A 272 -13.73 16.87 1.06
C ARG A 272 -15.24 16.86 1.32
N ALA A 273 -16.00 16.19 0.46
CA ALA A 273 -17.47 16.16 0.53
C ALA A 273 -18.03 14.91 1.23
N ASN A 274 -17.21 13.87 1.44
CA ASN A 274 -17.64 12.63 2.07
C ASN A 274 -16.46 11.94 2.75
N ASP A 275 -16.54 11.78 4.07
CA ASP A 275 -15.49 11.17 4.89
C ASP A 275 -15.64 9.65 5.06
N ASP A 276 -16.67 9.02 4.47
CA ASP A 276 -17.00 7.61 4.66
C ASP A 276 -16.12 6.65 3.85
N HIS A 277 -15.42 7.17 2.84
CA HIS A 277 -14.62 6.37 1.91
C HIS A 277 -13.24 6.99 1.66
N VAL A 278 -12.30 6.13 1.27
CA VAL A 278 -10.97 6.52 0.81
C VAL A 278 -11.10 7.42 -0.43
N TYR A 279 -10.32 8.50 -0.51
CA TYR A 279 -10.25 9.34 -1.70
C TYR A 279 -9.57 8.57 -2.83
N GLY A 280 -10.38 8.19 -3.83
CA GLY A 280 -9.97 7.51 -5.03
C GLY A 280 -10.96 6.44 -5.47
N GLY A 281 -10.55 5.57 -6.38
CA GLY A 281 -11.37 4.46 -6.86
C GLY A 281 -11.59 3.37 -5.80
N ILE A 282 -12.67 2.59 -5.98
CA ILE A 282 -13.05 1.40 -5.18
C ILE A 282 -11.89 0.38 -5.04
N HIS A 283 -10.90 0.45 -5.94
CA HIS A 283 -9.74 -0.44 -5.94
C HIS A 283 -8.83 -0.29 -4.71
N PHE A 284 -8.82 0.86 -4.03
CA PHE A 284 -8.10 0.98 -2.74
C PHE A 284 -8.71 0.05 -1.69
N ASP A 285 -10.03 0.04 -1.59
CA ASP A 285 -10.73 -0.85 -0.67
C ASP A 285 -10.52 -2.31 -1.07
N ALA A 286 -10.49 -2.63 -2.38
CA ALA A 286 -10.28 -3.99 -2.84
C ALA A 286 -8.86 -4.51 -2.55
N ALA A 287 -7.84 -3.65 -2.65
CA ALA A 287 -6.43 -4.04 -2.54
C ALA A 287 -5.90 -4.14 -1.11
N ALA A 288 -6.59 -3.56 -0.12
CA ALA A 288 -6.21 -3.65 1.28
C ALA A 288 -6.98 -4.74 2.03
N ASP A 289 -6.30 -5.45 2.93
CA ASP A 289 -6.91 -6.44 3.82
C ASP A 289 -7.65 -5.78 4.98
N ILE A 290 -7.13 -4.64 5.46
CA ILE A 290 -7.75 -3.82 6.49
C ILE A 290 -7.87 -2.38 5.98
N VAL A 291 -9.05 -1.79 6.18
CA VAL A 291 -9.29 -0.37 5.94
C VAL A 291 -9.76 0.29 7.22
N ILE A 292 -9.04 1.32 7.65
CA ILE A 292 -9.25 2.05 8.90
C ILE A 292 -9.66 3.48 8.57
N GLN A 293 -10.86 3.85 8.99
CA GLN A 293 -11.33 5.23 8.98
C GLN A 293 -10.88 5.92 10.27
N LEU A 294 -10.11 6.99 10.12
CA LEU A 294 -9.76 7.87 11.22
C LEU A 294 -10.86 8.90 11.44
N LEU A 295 -11.49 8.83 12.61
CA LEU A 295 -12.42 9.83 13.13
C LEU A 295 -11.67 10.72 14.12
N SER A 296 -12.04 12.00 14.20
CA SER A 296 -11.40 12.92 15.13
C SER A 296 -12.35 13.95 15.69
N GLU A 297 -12.16 14.30 16.95
CA GLU A 297 -12.92 15.31 17.68
C GLU A 297 -11.96 16.10 18.56
N VAL A 298 -12.18 17.41 18.72
CA VAL A 298 -11.38 18.23 19.64
C VAL A 298 -12.28 18.57 20.82
N SER A 299 -11.92 18.11 22.01
CA SER A 299 -12.66 18.42 23.23
C SER A 299 -12.44 19.89 23.66
N PRO A 300 -13.30 20.44 24.53
CA PRO A 300 -13.22 21.85 24.95
C PRO A 300 -11.90 22.25 25.62
N ASP A 301 -11.17 21.31 26.20
CA ASP A 301 -9.85 21.51 26.81
C ASP A 301 -8.69 21.49 25.79
N GLY A 302 -8.99 21.30 24.50
CA GLY A 302 -8.01 21.23 23.42
C GLY A 302 -7.41 19.84 23.18
N THR A 303 -7.85 18.82 23.91
CA THR A 303 -7.43 17.43 23.67
C THR A 303 -8.03 16.92 22.36
N LEU A 304 -7.22 16.26 21.52
CA LEU A 304 -7.66 15.68 20.25
C LEU A 304 -7.99 14.19 20.44
N GLY A 305 -9.26 13.85 20.35
CA GLY A 305 -9.72 12.47 20.24
C GLY A 305 -9.46 11.93 18.84
N ILE A 306 -8.93 10.71 18.76
CA ILE A 306 -8.68 9.96 17.53
C ILE A 306 -9.35 8.60 17.64
N GLY A 307 -10.42 8.39 16.87
CA GLY A 307 -11.11 7.10 16.73
C GLY A 307 -10.59 6.31 15.54
N LEU A 308 -10.30 5.03 15.76
CA LEU A 308 -9.84 4.09 14.74
C LEU A 308 -10.94 3.08 14.44
N ASN A 309 -11.74 3.38 13.42
CA ASN A 309 -12.88 2.58 13.01
C ASN A 309 -12.48 1.66 11.85
N VAL A 310 -12.49 0.34 12.08
CA VAL A 310 -12.23 -0.63 11.01
C VAL A 310 -13.49 -0.77 10.16
N VAL A 311 -13.42 -0.28 8.92
CA VAL A 311 -14.57 -0.31 7.99
C VAL A 311 -14.54 -1.49 7.03
N LYS A 312 -13.38 -2.15 6.89
CA LYS A 312 -13.18 -3.37 6.10
C LYS A 312 -12.16 -4.29 6.78
N THR A 313 -12.42 -5.59 6.78
CA THR A 313 -11.46 -6.65 7.07
C THR A 313 -11.79 -7.88 6.21
N ASN A 314 -10.78 -8.56 5.65
CA ASN A 314 -10.95 -9.76 4.83
C ASN A 314 -11.01 -11.04 5.69
N ASP A 315 -10.07 -11.20 6.63
CA ASP A 315 -9.81 -12.49 7.30
C ASP A 315 -10.17 -12.51 8.78
N THR A 316 -10.75 -11.44 9.32
CA THR A 316 -11.05 -11.33 10.75
C THR A 316 -12.41 -10.69 11.01
N SER A 317 -12.90 -10.77 12.25
CA SER A 317 -14.08 -10.02 12.68
C SER A 317 -13.74 -8.55 12.86
N THR A 318 -14.67 -7.66 12.51
CA THR A 318 -14.51 -6.21 12.77
C THR A 318 -14.31 -5.94 14.26
N PRO A 319 -13.14 -5.41 14.68
CA PRO A 319 -12.88 -5.11 16.08
C PRO A 319 -13.71 -3.91 16.56
N PRO A 320 -13.93 -3.75 17.87
CA PRO A 320 -14.52 -2.52 18.40
C PRO A 320 -13.61 -1.33 18.09
N MET A 321 -14.23 -0.18 17.79
CA MET A 321 -13.49 1.06 17.60
C MET A 321 -12.72 1.43 18.87
N GLN A 322 -11.43 1.72 18.71
CA GLN A 322 -10.59 2.23 19.80
C GLN A 322 -10.43 3.74 19.64
N ILE A 323 -10.42 4.45 20.76
CA ILE A 323 -10.26 5.90 20.78
C ILE A 323 -9.05 6.25 21.65
N LEU A 324 -8.17 7.08 21.09
CA LEU A 324 -7.00 7.62 21.76
C LEU A 324 -7.17 9.13 21.96
N ALA A 325 -6.73 9.63 23.12
CA ALA A 325 -6.69 11.06 23.43
C ALA A 325 -5.25 11.57 23.24
N TYR A 326 -5.09 12.61 22.43
CA TYR A 326 -3.81 13.26 22.11
C TYR A 326 -3.79 14.65 22.74
N GLU A 327 -2.84 14.88 23.64
CA GLU A 327 -2.68 16.17 24.31
C GLU A 327 -1.48 16.92 23.71
N PHE A 328 -1.71 18.12 23.20
CA PHE A 328 -0.69 18.98 22.61
C PHE A 328 -0.32 20.11 23.57
N GLY A 329 0.98 20.40 23.67
CA GLY A 329 1.50 21.59 24.35
C GLY A 329 2.22 22.53 23.37
N GLU A 330 2.92 23.53 23.91
CA GLU A 330 3.67 24.53 23.12
C GLU A 330 4.67 23.90 22.14
N ASN A 331 5.29 22.78 22.55
CA ASN A 331 6.33 22.08 21.78
C ASN A 331 5.81 20.84 21.04
N GLY A 332 4.51 20.78 20.77
CA GLY A 332 3.86 19.68 20.04
C GLY A 332 3.25 18.62 20.97
N LEU A 333 3.22 17.37 20.49
CA LEU A 333 2.55 16.27 21.20
C LEU A 333 3.22 16.00 22.56
N LYS A 334 2.43 16.05 23.63
CA LYS A 334 2.89 15.94 25.02
C LYS A 334 2.51 14.60 25.64
N HIS A 335 1.30 14.12 25.39
CA HIS A 335 0.79 12.90 25.99
C HIS A 335 -0.18 12.18 25.05
N ILE A 336 -0.24 10.85 25.16
CA ILE A 336 -1.23 10.00 24.50
C ILE A 336 -1.74 8.98 25.52
N ARG A 337 -3.05 8.79 25.56
CA ARG A 337 -3.69 7.76 26.39
C ARG A 337 -4.91 7.17 25.68
N LYS A 338 -5.39 6.03 26.17
CA LYS A 338 -6.73 5.56 25.80
C LYS A 338 -7.77 6.57 26.31
N ALA A 339 -8.76 6.87 25.47
CA ALA A 339 -9.84 7.76 25.85
C ALA A 339 -10.70 7.11 26.94
N LYS A 340 -11.28 7.95 27.80
CA LYS A 340 -12.30 7.52 28.76
C LYS A 340 -13.62 7.27 28.01
N PRO A 341 -14.51 6.41 28.53
CA PRO A 341 -15.85 6.26 27.97
C PRO A 341 -16.55 7.61 27.83
N LEU A 342 -17.14 7.87 26.66
CA LEU A 342 -17.89 9.09 26.34
C LEU A 342 -17.08 10.40 26.38
N GLU A 343 -15.75 10.33 26.41
CA GLU A 343 -14.90 11.52 26.38
C GLU A 343 -14.98 12.28 25.04
N PHE A 344 -15.20 11.53 23.95
CA PHE A 344 -15.35 12.05 22.60
C PHE A 344 -16.69 11.61 22.03
N PRO A 345 -17.79 12.29 22.44
CA PRO A 345 -19.14 11.91 22.06
C PRO A 345 -19.30 11.87 20.54
N GLU A 346 -18.81 12.83 19.77
CA GLU A 346 -18.96 12.85 18.30
C GLU A 346 -18.30 11.65 17.61
N ILE A 347 -17.19 11.16 18.16
CA ILE A 347 -16.56 9.92 17.67
C ILE A 347 -17.45 8.72 17.98
N THR A 348 -17.96 8.62 19.21
CA THR A 348 -18.80 7.48 19.66
C THR A 348 -20.24 7.51 19.13
N SER A 349 -20.77 8.71 18.83
CA SER A 349 -22.14 8.99 18.46
C SER A 349 -22.33 9.06 16.95
N LYS A 350 -21.36 8.57 16.17
CA LYS A 350 -21.59 8.14 14.79
C LYS A 350 -21.91 6.64 14.78
N PRO A 351 -23.10 6.17 15.22
CA PRO A 351 -23.63 5.00 14.55
C PRO A 351 -23.76 5.41 13.08
N LYS A 352 -23.35 4.54 12.15
CA LYS A 352 -23.75 4.72 10.74
C LYS A 352 -25.26 4.91 10.75
N THR A 353 -25.74 6.12 10.48
CA THR A 353 -27.16 6.38 10.31
C THR A 353 -27.56 5.46 9.18
N THR A 354 -28.28 4.39 9.52
CA THR A 354 -28.70 3.43 8.50
C THR A 354 -29.57 4.20 7.50
N MET A 355 -29.58 3.80 6.24
CA MET A 355 -30.47 4.42 5.25
C MET A 355 -31.92 4.46 5.76
N LEU A 356 -32.33 3.50 6.59
CA LEU A 356 -33.60 3.53 7.31
C LEU A 356 -33.72 4.74 8.26
N GLN A 357 -32.73 4.97 9.13
CA GLN A 357 -32.71 6.11 10.05
C GLN A 357 -32.62 7.45 9.32
N GLU A 358 -31.85 7.54 8.21
CA GLU A 358 -31.77 8.76 7.39
C GLU A 358 -33.14 9.09 6.78
N VAL A 359 -33.81 8.09 6.18
CA VAL A 359 -35.16 8.24 5.61
C VAL A 359 -36.20 8.55 6.69
N MET A 360 -36.09 7.93 7.87
CA MET A 360 -36.98 8.23 8.99
C MET A 360 -36.80 9.66 9.50
N GLY A 361 -35.56 10.14 9.67
CA GLY A 361 -35.30 11.51 10.09
C GLY A 361 -35.81 12.54 9.09
N TYR A 362 -35.61 12.30 7.79
CA TYR A 362 -36.14 13.18 6.74
C TYR A 362 -37.67 13.27 6.77
N LEU A 363 -38.37 12.13 6.93
CA LEU A 363 -39.83 12.09 7.01
C LEU A 363 -40.40 12.61 8.33
N ASP A 364 -39.60 12.60 9.41
CA ASP A 364 -39.97 13.24 10.66
C ASP A 364 -39.99 14.76 10.53
N GLU A 365 -38.98 15.33 9.84
CA GLU A 365 -38.86 16.77 9.60
C GLU A 365 -39.86 17.29 8.54
N HIS A 366 -40.05 16.55 7.44
CA HIS A 366 -40.84 16.99 6.28
C HIS A 366 -42.27 16.44 6.26
N GLU A 367 -42.63 15.64 7.27
CA GLU A 367 -43.91 14.96 7.47
C GLU A 367 -44.27 13.87 6.45
N GLN A 368 -44.07 14.16 5.16
CA GLN A 368 -44.40 13.29 4.04
C GLN A 368 -43.54 13.62 2.83
N ALA A 369 -43.11 12.61 2.08
CA ALA A 369 -42.37 12.79 0.84
C ALA A 369 -42.46 11.57 -0.08
N SER A 370 -42.17 11.76 -1.36
CA SER A 370 -42.01 10.71 -2.35
C SER A 370 -40.61 10.09 -2.29
N ALA A 371 -40.50 8.86 -2.81
CA ALA A 371 -39.20 8.20 -2.95
C ALA A 371 -38.20 8.99 -3.83
N THR A 372 -38.69 9.88 -4.70
CA THR A 372 -37.84 10.71 -5.57
C THR A 372 -37.28 11.90 -4.78
N GLU A 373 -38.12 12.63 -4.05
CA GLU A 373 -37.69 13.77 -3.21
C GLU A 373 -36.67 13.32 -2.15
N ILE A 374 -36.95 12.21 -1.46
CA ILE A 374 -36.03 11.63 -0.46
C ILE A 374 -34.70 11.21 -1.11
N SER A 375 -34.75 10.69 -2.35
CA SER A 375 -33.56 10.25 -3.07
C SER A 375 -32.67 11.39 -3.51
N GLU A 376 -33.28 12.49 -3.96
CA GLU A 376 -32.59 13.70 -4.39
C GLU A 376 -31.94 14.39 -3.19
N GLU A 377 -32.67 14.55 -2.09
CA GLU A 377 -32.15 15.23 -0.90
C GLU A 377 -31.04 14.43 -0.21
N LEU A 378 -31.25 13.12 0.01
CA LEU A 378 -30.28 12.29 0.72
C LEU A 378 -29.15 11.78 -0.19
N ASN A 379 -29.17 12.14 -1.49
CA ASN A 379 -28.22 11.66 -2.50
C ASN A 379 -28.06 10.11 -2.47
N ARG A 380 -29.18 9.40 -2.35
CA ARG A 380 -29.25 7.92 -2.31
C ARG A 380 -29.89 7.35 -3.57
N SER A 381 -29.86 6.03 -3.71
CA SER A 381 -30.46 5.33 -4.85
C SER A 381 -31.98 5.28 -4.72
N ARG A 382 -32.71 5.93 -5.63
CA ARG A 382 -34.19 5.95 -5.68
C ARG A 382 -34.82 4.54 -5.67
N PRO A 383 -34.33 3.53 -6.41
CA PRO A 383 -34.83 2.16 -6.30
C PRO A 383 -34.75 1.59 -4.87
N LYS A 384 -33.62 1.77 -4.18
CA LYS A 384 -33.42 1.27 -2.81
C LYS A 384 -34.36 1.95 -1.82
N ILE A 385 -34.54 3.27 -1.92
CA ILE A 385 -35.51 4.01 -1.10
C ILE A 385 -36.92 3.52 -1.39
N SER A 386 -37.29 3.35 -2.66
CA SER A 386 -38.63 2.88 -3.02
C SER A 386 -38.92 1.46 -2.52
N GLU A 387 -37.92 0.58 -2.52
CA GLU A 387 -38.05 -0.78 -1.97
C GLU A 387 -38.20 -0.73 -0.44
N MET A 388 -37.37 0.06 0.23
CA MET A 388 -37.42 0.26 1.68
C MET A 388 -38.77 0.82 2.15
N LEU A 389 -39.28 1.87 1.50
CA LEU A 389 -40.57 2.48 1.84
C LEU A 389 -41.75 1.52 1.67
N LYS A 390 -41.66 0.56 0.73
CA LYS A 390 -42.71 -0.44 0.48
C LYS A 390 -42.69 -1.60 1.47
N HIS A 391 -41.51 -2.02 1.91
CA HIS A 391 -41.34 -3.26 2.67
C HIS A 391 -41.09 -3.04 4.17
N ASN A 392 -40.76 -1.83 4.60
CA ASN A 392 -40.51 -1.54 6.00
C ASN A 392 -41.78 -1.00 6.69
N SER A 393 -42.16 -1.62 7.80
CA SER A 393 -43.37 -1.31 8.56
C SER A 393 -43.40 0.07 9.23
N ASN A 394 -42.26 0.76 9.26
CA ASN A 394 -42.15 2.11 9.83
C ASN A 394 -42.77 3.18 8.92
N PHE A 395 -43.04 2.85 7.65
CA PHE A 395 -43.60 3.78 6.67
C PHE A 395 -45.02 3.38 6.30
N THR A 396 -45.85 4.37 5.97
CA THR A 396 -47.19 4.17 5.44
C THR A 396 -47.42 5.05 4.21
N PRO A 397 -48.04 4.54 3.14
CA PRO A 397 -48.46 5.39 2.03
C PRO A 397 -49.58 6.31 2.51
N ILE A 398 -49.41 7.62 2.30
CA ILE A 398 -50.40 8.65 2.70
C ILE A 398 -51.33 8.94 1.53
N LYS A 399 -50.76 9.23 0.36
CA LYS A 399 -51.53 9.56 -0.85
C LYS A 399 -50.74 9.22 -2.10
N LYS A 400 -51.46 9.14 -3.22
CA LYS A 400 -50.88 8.99 -4.56
C LYS A 400 -50.96 10.33 -5.27
N ASP A 401 -49.83 10.80 -5.80
CA ASP A 401 -49.73 12.01 -6.60
C ASP A 401 -49.17 11.65 -7.99
N GLY A 402 -50.07 11.60 -8.98
CA GLY A 402 -49.76 11.10 -10.31
C GLY A 402 -49.18 9.67 -10.31
N LYS A 403 -47.92 9.53 -10.76
CA LYS A 403 -47.17 8.26 -10.78
C LYS A 403 -46.38 7.99 -9.50
N SER A 404 -46.35 8.95 -8.57
CA SER A 404 -45.60 8.88 -7.32
C SER A 404 -46.52 8.52 -6.15
N VAL A 405 -45.98 7.77 -5.19
CA VAL A 405 -46.65 7.50 -3.90
C VAL A 405 -45.91 8.32 -2.85
N ILE A 406 -46.67 9.08 -2.08
CA ILE A 406 -46.17 9.88 -0.95
C ILE A 406 -46.25 9.01 0.29
N TYR A 407 -45.14 8.90 1.01
CA TYR A 407 -45.01 8.13 2.24
C TYR A 407 -44.82 9.07 3.43
N GLY A 408 -45.22 8.62 4.62
CA GLY A 408 -44.84 9.22 5.89
C GLY A 408 -44.58 8.16 6.95
N LEU A 409 -44.24 8.59 8.16
CA LEU A 409 -44.00 7.69 9.29
C LEU A 409 -45.31 7.12 9.83
N LYS A 410 -45.33 5.81 10.07
CA LYS A 410 -46.48 5.12 10.68
C LYS A 410 -46.67 5.50 12.15
N TYR A 411 -45.55 5.73 12.85
CA TYR A 411 -45.50 6.21 14.22
C TYR A 411 -44.50 7.36 14.28
N ARG A 412 -44.93 8.53 14.73
CA ARG A 412 -44.03 9.63 15.11
C ARG A 412 -43.55 9.38 16.53
N PHE A 413 -42.26 9.65 16.78
CA PHE A 413 -41.63 9.47 18.07
C PHE A 413 -41.68 10.74 18.92
#